data_AF-A0A3D5FJ16-F1
#
_entry.id   AF-A0A3D5FJ16-F1
#
_cell.length_a   1.000
_cell.length_b   1.000
_cell.length_c   1.000
_cell.angle_alpha   90.00
_cell.angle_beta   90.00
_cell.angle_gamma   90.00
#
_symmetry.space_group_name_H-M   'P 1'
#
loop_
_entity.id
_entity.type
_entity.pdbx_description
1 polymer ?
#
loop_
_entity_poly.entity_id
_entity_poly.type
_entity_poly.pdbx_seq_one_letter_code
_entity_poly.pdbx_strand_id
1 'polypeptide(L)' 'ERRITIDEGTNTLVGPSPDQIVAVATQILDEGGKAGRIPDLWDGHASDRLVDILREGIIRR' A
#
# COMPACT_ATOMS: atom_id res chain seq x y z
N GLU A 1 7.52 -3.34 -5.63
CA GLU A 1 6.41 -3.36 -4.66
C GLU A 1 6.80 -2.65 -3.38
N ARG A 2 5.87 -2.01 -2.66
CA ARG A 2 6.14 -1.45 -1.32
C ARG A 2 5.66 -2.45 -0.25
N ARG A 3 6.28 -2.45 0.94
CA ARG A 3 5.92 -3.42 1.98
C ARG A 3 4.48 -3.23 2.51
N ILE A 4 4.06 -1.99 2.72
CA ILE A 4 2.72 -1.66 3.24
C ILE A 4 1.58 -2.16 2.34
N THR A 5 1.80 -2.19 1.03
CA THR A 5 0.81 -2.66 0.05
C THR A 5 0.75 -4.18 -0.03
N ILE A 6 1.75 -4.89 0.51
CA ILE A 6 1.72 -6.35 0.75
C ILE A 6 1.08 -6.64 2.11
N ASP A 7 1.41 -5.88 3.16
CA ASP A 7 0.93 -6.14 4.51
C ASP A 7 -0.55 -5.72 4.66
N GLU A 8 -0.91 -4.54 4.15
CA GLU A 8 -2.26 -3.96 4.29
C GLU A 8 -3.06 -3.92 2.99
N GLY A 9 -2.39 -3.86 1.83
CA GLY A 9 -3.05 -3.86 0.52
C GLY A 9 -3.41 -5.25 0.02
N THR A 10 -3.83 -5.32 -1.25
CA THR A 10 -4.22 -6.58 -1.92
C THR A 10 -3.05 -7.25 -2.65
N ASN A 11 -1.84 -6.67 -2.60
CA ASN A 11 -0.70 -7.21 -3.35
C ASN A 11 -0.17 -8.47 -2.68
N THR A 12 0.03 -9.51 -3.47
CA THR A 12 0.67 -10.76 -3.04
C THR A 12 2.07 -10.80 -3.63
N LEU A 13 3.10 -10.84 -2.77
CA LEU A 13 4.48 -10.99 -3.21
C LEU A 13 4.79 -12.47 -3.46
N VAL A 14 5.19 -12.79 -4.69
CA VAL A 14 5.61 -14.12 -5.11
C VAL A 14 7.07 -14.11 -5.54
N GLY A 15 7.73 -15.26 -5.43
CA GLY A 15 9.09 -15.45 -5.94
C GLY A 15 9.15 -15.35 -7.47
N PRO A 16 10.36 -15.33 -8.07
CA PRO A 16 10.54 -15.09 -9.51
C PRO A 16 10.20 -16.30 -10.40
N SER A 17 9.67 -17.40 -9.84
CA SER A 17 9.29 -18.59 -10.60
C SER A 17 8.07 -18.30 -11.47
N PRO A 18 8.16 -18.45 -12.81
CA PRO A 18 7.02 -18.22 -13.70
C PRO A 18 5.80 -19.07 -13.35
N ASP A 19 6.01 -20.34 -13.03
CA ASP A 19 4.94 -21.28 -12.68
C ASP A 19 4.21 -20.84 -11.40
N GLN A 20 4.94 -20.36 -10.40
CA GLN A 20 4.34 -19.83 -9.17
C GLN A 20 3.56 -18.53 -9.43
N ILE A 21 4.09 -17.63 -10.26
CA ILE A 21 3.41 -16.38 -10.63
C ILE A 21 2.07 -16.70 -11.30
N VAL A 22 2.06 -17.61 -12.28
CA VAL A 22 0.84 -18.00 -13.01
C VAL A 22 -0.17 -18.69 -12.08
N ALA A 23 0.30 -19.59 -11.22
CA ALA A 23 -0.57 -20.29 -10.28
C ALA A 23 -1.28 -19.32 -9.31
N VAL A 24 -0.52 -18.40 -8.70
CA VAL A 24 -1.07 -17.41 -7.77
C VAL A 24 -1.97 -16.41 -8.48
N ALA A 25 -1.61 -15.97 -9.69
CA ALA A 25 -2.47 -15.09 -10.48
C ALA A 25 -3.81 -15.75 -10.81
N THR A 26 -3.79 -17.02 -11.23
CA THR A 26 -5.00 -17.79 -11.52
C THR A 26 -5.88 -17.94 -10.28
N GLN A 27 -5.29 -18.32 -9.14
CA GLN A 27 -6.01 -18.40 -7.88
C GLN A 27 -6.67 -17.07 -7.49
N ILE A 28 -5.97 -15.94 -7.66
CA ILE A 28 -6.52 -14.61 -7.34
C ILE A 28 -7.70 -14.26 -8.25
N LEU A 29 -7.63 -14.61 -9.54
CA LEU A 29 -8.72 -14.36 -10.50
C LEU A 29 -9.95 -15.20 -10.20
N ASP A 30 -9.77 -16.44 -9.75
CA ASP A 30 -10.86 -17.36 -9.44
C ASP A 30 -11.49 -17.10 -8.05
N GLU A 31 -10.67 -16.81 -7.05
CA GLU A 31 -11.09 -16.73 -5.63
C GLU A 31 -11.21 -15.28 -5.12
N GLY A 32 -10.79 -14.28 -5.89
CA GLY A 32 -10.86 -12.85 -5.54
C GLY A 32 -9.66 -12.29 -4.77
N GLY A 33 -8.68 -13.14 -4.42
CA GLY A 33 -7.41 -12.74 -3.81
C GLY A 33 -7.50 -12.24 -2.37
N LYS A 34 -6.40 -11.61 -1.91
CA LYS A 34 -6.29 -11.11 -0.54
C LYS A 34 -7.16 -9.87 -0.34
N ALA A 35 -7.98 -9.87 0.72
CA ALA A 35 -8.66 -8.65 1.18
C ALA A 35 -7.66 -7.65 1.77
N GLY A 36 -7.62 -6.45 1.21
CA GLY A 36 -6.82 -5.33 1.70
C GLY A 36 -7.67 -4.28 2.41
N ARG A 37 -7.00 -3.32 3.06
CA ARG A 37 -7.58 -2.09 3.57
C ARG A 37 -6.79 -0.90 3.05
N ILE A 38 -7.38 0.29 3.11
CA ILE A 38 -6.65 1.54 2.88
C ILE A 38 -5.70 1.72 4.07
N PRO A 39 -4.38 1.86 3.84
CA PRO A 39 -3.43 2.13 4.89
C PRO A 39 -3.74 3.40 5.68
N ASP A 40 -3.29 3.43 6.92
CA ASP A 40 -3.47 4.58 7.78
C ASP A 40 -2.84 5.83 7.12
N LEU A 41 -3.56 6.95 7.16
CA LEU A 41 -3.18 8.24 6.55
C LEU A 41 -3.10 8.25 5.01
N TRP A 42 -3.57 7.20 4.31
CA TRP A 42 -3.84 7.24 2.86
C TRP A 42 -5.22 7.83 2.55
N ASP A 43 -5.52 8.94 3.19
CA ASP A 43 -6.78 9.68 3.11
C ASP A 43 -6.77 10.79 2.05
N GLY A 44 -5.64 10.97 1.34
CA GLY A 44 -5.47 12.06 0.37
C GLY A 44 -5.10 13.42 0.98
N HIS A 45 -4.95 13.52 2.29
CA HIS A 45 -4.69 14.79 3.00
C HIS A 45 -3.21 14.98 3.37
N ALA A 46 -2.29 14.38 2.61
CA ALA A 46 -0.86 14.50 2.87
C ALA A 46 -0.37 15.96 2.79
N SER A 47 -0.85 16.73 1.81
CA SER A 47 -0.48 18.14 1.66
C SER A 47 -0.92 18.99 2.84
N ASP A 48 -2.14 18.80 3.35
CA ASP A 48 -2.67 19.56 4.49
C ASP A 48 -1.80 19.33 5.73
N ARG A 49 -1.51 18.05 6.04
CA ARG A 49 -0.61 17.68 7.14
C ARG A 49 0.79 18.28 7.00
N LEU A 50 1.33 18.28 5.78
CA LEU A 50 2.65 18.88 5.53
C LEU A 50 2.65 20.39 5.75
N VAL A 51 1.61 21.10 5.31
CA VAL A 51 1.48 22.55 5.52
C VAL A 51 1.41 22.87 7.01
N ASP A 52 0.69 22.08 7.80
CA ASP A 52 0.60 22.29 9.25
C ASP A 52 1.96 22.13 9.93
N ILE A 53 2.72 21.08 9.60
CA ILE A 53 4.09 20.87 10.11
C ILE A 53 5.01 22.03 9.74
N LEU A 54 4.95 22.50 8.48
CA LEU A 54 5.79 23.61 8.03
C LEU A 54 5.45 24.91 8.75
N ARG A 55 4.17 25.21 8.94
CA ARG A 55 3.72 26.37 9.72
C ARG A 55 4.22 26.30 11.15
N GLU A 56 4.07 25.16 11.82
CA GLU A 56 4.59 24.96 13.17
C GLU A 56 6.11 25.13 13.26
N GLY A 57 6.85 24.60 12.28
CA GLY A 57 8.31 24.69 12.24
C GLY A 57 8.82 26.10 11.94
N ILE A 58 8.09 26.87 11.13
CA ILE A 58 8.40 28.28 10.84
C ILE A 58 8.08 29.17 12.05
N ILE A 59 6.97 28.93 12.75
CA ILE A 59 6.57 29.71 13.94
C ILE A 59 7.53 29.48 15.12
N ARG A 60 8.16 28.30 15.19
CA ARG A 60 9.15 27.96 16.24
C ARG A 60 10.58 28.45 15.96
N ARG A 61 10.82 29.16 14.85
CA ARG A 61 12.08 29.86 14.56
C ARG A 61 11.99 31.33 14.93
#